data_AF-A0A1X9SZG1-F1
#
_entry.id   AF-A0A1X9SZG1-F1
#
_cell.length_a   1.000
_cell.length_b   1.000
_cell.length_c   1.000
_cell.angle_alpha   90.00
_cell.angle_beta   90.00
_cell.angle_gamma   90.00
#
_symmetry.space_group_name_H-M   'P 1'
#
loop_
_entity.id
_entity.type
_entity.pdbx_description
1 polymer ?
#
loop_
_entity_poly.entity_id
_entity_poly.type
_entity_poly.pdbx_seq_one_letter_code
_entity_poly.pdbx_strand_id
1 'polypeptide(L)'
;MTQKRLAIQFFGHTRTYEKTYESFFKNIVESNLKDGWEVDIFIHTWDMSSSSDGSWHNGQDLFDIHLLSQDDIENIRKIYNPKKFLVEHLQEGIYGGSESKKRGNRLRESYEKENSIKYDYILYTRMDILFASPLNIQRYIDLYTKGSMKNFPLPQKHCFAAFNPFVRMPVIDIRYINEGDIVYFTNYPHDEFKSEKCLELFIIMIDYKLHRDFFLQRRDFIHGYNRSLEAQLKIEQDKLSKTNLQLNIKNQELTKANTELKHLKDTINSISIKKQSLEISNLEQDLINKKLKAQILEKELGYDCNAIQENKELKKKIKILQLMDKNINQQIINTAKSRIHNQLSYKLGQAMIENSKSIWGYIRMPYVLSYIKDMHKKEQIAYNEKIKANPSLKLPPLESYPDYKEALKEKECLTYKLGEAMIEASKNWYKGGYVKLWFKCKNIQRECRNR
;
A
#
# COMPACT_ATOMS: atom_id res chain seq x y z
N MET A 1 22.69 -50.29 1.40
CA MET A 1 22.91 -49.20 0.42
C MET A 1 23.96 -48.29 1.01
N THR A 2 24.98 -47.91 0.24
CA THR A 2 25.95 -46.90 0.68
C THR A 2 25.20 -45.58 0.91
N GLN A 3 25.36 -45.01 2.11
CA GLN A 3 24.77 -43.74 2.48
C GLN A 3 25.34 -42.63 1.59
N LYS A 4 24.48 -41.82 0.96
CA LYS A 4 24.92 -40.72 0.10
C LYS A 4 25.45 -39.56 0.93
N ARG A 5 26.59 -38.99 0.54
CA ARG A 5 27.29 -37.91 1.27
C ARG A 5 27.41 -36.66 0.41
N LEU A 6 27.00 -35.53 0.98
CA LEU A 6 27.09 -34.20 0.37
C LEU A 6 28.02 -33.32 1.20
N ALA A 7 29.09 -32.83 0.59
CA ALA A 7 29.89 -31.77 1.18
C ALA A 7 29.33 -30.41 0.75
N ILE A 8 29.02 -29.52 1.70
CA ILE A 8 28.74 -28.12 1.42
C ILE A 8 29.98 -27.31 1.75
N GLN A 9 30.48 -26.56 0.79
CA GLN A 9 31.69 -25.76 0.94
C GLN A 9 31.40 -24.28 0.74
N PHE A 10 31.58 -23.51 1.80
CA PHE A 10 31.59 -22.06 1.74
C PHE A 10 32.95 -21.55 1.25
N PHE A 11 32.91 -20.54 0.39
CA PHE A 11 34.11 -19.83 -0.08
C PHE A 11 33.88 -18.31 -0.09
N GLY A 12 34.97 -17.56 -0.15
CA GLY A 12 34.98 -16.11 -0.08
C GLY A 12 35.10 -15.58 1.35
N HIS A 13 34.45 -14.44 1.61
CA HIS A 13 34.44 -13.77 2.91
C HIS A 13 33.10 -14.04 3.63
N THR A 14 33.06 -13.82 4.94
CA THR A 14 31.86 -14.06 5.79
C THR A 14 30.71 -13.10 5.50
N ARG A 15 31.02 -11.84 5.19
CA ARG A 15 30.06 -10.80 4.79
C ARG A 15 28.84 -10.74 5.71
N THR A 16 27.66 -11.07 5.20
CA THR A 16 26.35 -10.90 5.85
C THR A 16 25.79 -12.22 6.38
N TYR A 17 26.66 -13.15 6.77
CA TYR A 17 26.29 -14.51 7.21
C TYR A 17 25.20 -14.52 8.31
N GLU A 18 25.25 -13.57 9.25
CA GLU A 18 24.26 -13.43 10.33
C GLU A 18 22.84 -13.22 9.82
N LYS A 19 22.68 -12.65 8.62
CA LYS A 19 21.37 -12.36 8.01
C LYS A 19 20.86 -13.49 7.10
N THR A 20 21.70 -14.47 6.78
CA THR A 20 21.43 -15.45 5.72
C THR A 20 21.45 -16.88 6.21
N TYR A 21 22.12 -17.17 7.34
CA TYR A 21 22.35 -18.54 7.80
C TYR A 21 21.06 -19.34 8.03
N GLU A 22 20.00 -18.73 8.57
CA GLU A 22 18.72 -19.41 8.80
C GLU A 22 18.13 -19.93 7.48
N SER A 23 18.19 -19.11 6.44
CA SER A 23 17.70 -19.47 5.11
C SER A 23 18.52 -20.61 4.50
N PHE A 24 19.83 -20.61 4.73
CA PHE A 24 20.73 -21.68 4.30
C PHE A 24 20.39 -23.01 4.97
N PHE A 25 20.22 -23.03 6.28
CA PHE A 25 19.88 -24.28 6.98
C PHE A 25 18.53 -24.83 6.53
N LYS A 26 17.51 -23.98 6.47
CA LYS A 26 16.17 -24.36 6.03
C LYS A 26 16.14 -24.89 4.59
N ASN A 27 16.71 -24.15 3.66
CA ASN A 27 16.52 -24.39 2.22
C ASN A 27 17.63 -25.24 1.58
N ILE A 28 18.79 -25.37 2.21
CA ILE A 28 19.89 -26.21 1.72
C ILE A 28 20.05 -27.45 2.60
N VAL A 29 20.39 -27.28 3.88
CA VAL A 29 20.77 -28.40 4.76
C VAL A 29 19.58 -29.31 5.03
N GLU A 30 18.51 -28.81 5.65
CA GLU A 30 17.32 -29.60 6.00
C GLU A 30 16.67 -30.24 4.77
N SER A 31 16.69 -29.53 3.64
CA SER A 31 16.06 -29.99 2.41
C SER A 31 16.80 -31.20 1.81
N ASN A 32 18.14 -31.20 1.84
CA ASN A 32 18.92 -32.36 1.38
C ASN A 32 18.97 -33.50 2.41
N LEU A 33 18.93 -33.20 3.72
CA LEU A 33 18.76 -34.21 4.77
C LEU A 33 17.47 -35.01 4.59
N LYS A 34 16.35 -34.33 4.25
CA LYS A 34 15.05 -34.98 3.96
C LYS A 34 15.10 -35.94 2.77
N ASP A 35 15.99 -35.67 1.79
CA ASP A 35 16.21 -36.54 0.64
C ASP A 35 17.22 -37.68 0.92
N GLY A 36 17.63 -37.85 2.19
CA GLY A 36 18.48 -38.95 2.65
C GLY A 36 19.98 -38.72 2.50
N TRP A 37 20.42 -37.47 2.28
CA TRP A 37 21.85 -37.14 2.25
C TRP A 37 22.41 -36.98 3.66
N GLU A 38 23.63 -37.46 3.89
CA GLU A 38 24.46 -37.02 5.01
C GLU A 38 25.20 -35.74 4.58
N VAL A 39 25.07 -34.66 5.35
CA VAL A 39 25.56 -33.33 4.97
C VAL A 39 26.66 -32.88 5.93
N ASP A 40 27.82 -32.57 5.35
CA ASP A 40 28.97 -32.02 6.08
C ASP A 40 29.34 -30.64 5.54
N ILE A 41 29.65 -29.70 6.44
CA ILE A 41 29.96 -28.31 6.08
C ILE A 41 31.47 -28.04 6.23
N PHE A 42 32.03 -27.36 5.23
CA PHE A 42 33.43 -26.94 5.18
C PHE A 42 33.51 -25.45 4.95
N ILE A 43 34.36 -24.77 5.73
CA ILE A 43 34.51 -23.32 5.65
C ILE A 43 35.99 -22.98 5.54
N HIS A 44 36.33 -22.28 4.48
CA HIS A 44 37.50 -21.42 4.47
C HIS A 44 37.02 -19.97 4.28
N THR A 45 37.57 -19.03 5.06
CA THR A 45 37.29 -17.60 4.94
C THR A 45 38.53 -16.77 5.25
N TRP A 46 38.44 -15.48 5.01
CA TRP A 46 39.46 -14.51 5.33
C TRP A 46 39.23 -13.88 6.70
N ASP A 47 40.30 -13.36 7.29
CA ASP A 47 40.31 -12.62 8.56
C ASP A 47 39.57 -11.29 8.49
N MET A 48 39.34 -10.75 7.29
CA MET A 48 38.42 -9.63 7.05
C MET A 48 37.02 -10.14 6.68
N SER A 49 35.98 -9.45 7.15
CA SER A 49 34.58 -9.77 6.85
C SER A 49 34.21 -9.57 5.37
N SER A 50 34.92 -8.68 4.67
CA SER A 50 34.84 -8.45 3.24
C SER A 50 36.09 -7.73 2.74
N SER A 51 36.35 -7.79 1.44
CA SER A 51 37.33 -6.94 0.76
C SER A 51 36.79 -6.48 -0.59
N SER A 52 37.20 -5.28 -1.00
CA SER A 52 36.95 -4.71 -2.33
C SER A 52 38.12 -4.96 -3.30
N ASP A 53 39.31 -5.22 -2.79
CA ASP A 53 40.53 -5.28 -3.59
C ASP A 53 40.54 -6.50 -4.52
N GLY A 54 40.86 -6.26 -5.80
CA GLY A 54 40.84 -7.29 -6.84
C GLY A 54 39.44 -7.83 -7.19
N SER A 55 38.36 -7.26 -6.66
CA SER A 55 36.99 -7.71 -6.90
C SER A 55 36.25 -6.84 -7.93
N TRP A 56 35.15 -7.37 -8.50
CA TRP A 56 34.32 -6.65 -9.48
C TRP A 56 33.59 -5.43 -8.88
N HIS A 57 33.47 -5.37 -7.55
CA HIS A 57 32.84 -4.28 -6.80
C HIS A 57 33.87 -3.35 -6.16
N ASN A 58 35.11 -3.32 -6.67
CA ASN A 58 36.12 -2.39 -6.19
C ASN A 58 35.60 -0.93 -6.28
N GLY A 59 35.75 -0.17 -5.20
CA GLY A 59 35.21 1.19 -5.07
C GLY A 59 33.70 1.30 -4.77
N GLN A 60 32.98 0.19 -4.54
CA GLN A 60 31.57 0.22 -4.14
C GLN A 60 31.40 -0.07 -2.64
N ASP A 61 30.60 0.76 -1.96
CA ASP A 61 30.30 0.61 -0.54
C ASP A 61 29.14 -0.39 -0.31
N LEU A 62 29.45 -1.68 -0.46
CA LEU A 62 28.47 -2.79 -0.44
C LEU A 62 28.44 -3.62 0.85
N PHE A 63 29.49 -3.52 1.67
CA PHE A 63 29.74 -4.39 2.82
C PHE A 63 30.38 -3.60 3.96
N ASP A 64 30.07 -3.95 5.21
CA ASP A 64 30.75 -3.39 6.37
C ASP A 64 32.07 -4.14 6.55
N ILE A 65 33.17 -3.50 6.19
CA ILE A 65 34.51 -4.10 6.22
C ILE A 65 35.08 -3.95 7.64
N HIS A 66 35.35 -5.08 8.29
CA HIS A 66 35.97 -5.15 9.61
C HIS A 66 36.81 -6.42 9.73
N LEU A 67 37.78 -6.40 10.65
CA LEU A 67 38.52 -7.59 11.05
C LEU A 67 37.60 -8.50 11.88
N LEU A 68 37.58 -9.79 11.59
CA LEU A 68 36.83 -10.78 12.36
C LEU A 68 37.43 -10.90 13.76
N SER A 69 36.59 -10.64 14.76
CA SER A 69 36.93 -10.87 16.15
C SER A 69 36.91 -12.37 16.48
N GLN A 70 37.45 -12.73 17.64
CA GLN A 70 37.34 -14.10 18.15
C GLN A 70 35.88 -14.50 18.38
N ASP A 71 35.03 -13.56 18.81
CA ASP A 71 33.59 -13.78 18.99
C ASP A 71 32.89 -14.09 17.66
N ASP A 72 33.27 -13.41 16.57
CA ASP A 72 32.74 -13.69 15.22
C ASP A 72 33.11 -15.12 14.77
N ILE A 73 34.36 -15.51 14.98
CA ILE A 73 34.87 -16.83 14.62
C ILE A 73 34.13 -17.93 15.43
N GLU A 74 33.90 -17.70 16.71
CA GLU A 74 33.15 -18.62 17.58
C GLU A 74 31.67 -18.67 17.22
N ASN A 75 31.07 -17.54 16.86
CA ASN A 75 29.70 -17.46 16.37
C ASN A 75 29.52 -18.31 15.10
N ILE A 76 30.41 -18.15 14.12
CA ILE A 76 30.41 -18.94 12.88
C ILE A 76 30.57 -20.43 13.17
N ARG A 77 31.50 -20.81 14.07
CA ARG A 77 31.68 -22.22 14.49
C ARG A 77 30.40 -22.79 15.08
N LYS A 78 29.74 -22.03 15.96
CA LYS A 78 28.51 -22.46 16.62
C LYS A 78 27.34 -22.58 15.64
N ILE A 79 27.17 -21.61 14.76
CA ILE A 79 26.08 -21.59 13.77
C ILE A 79 26.24 -22.74 12.76
N TYR A 80 27.41 -22.82 12.13
CA TYR A 80 27.59 -23.72 10.99
C TYR A 80 28.05 -25.13 11.37
N ASN A 81 28.60 -25.31 12.57
CA ASN A 81 29.19 -26.56 13.04
C ASN A 81 30.04 -27.30 11.97
N PRO A 82 31.03 -26.61 11.35
CA PRO A 82 31.78 -27.15 10.23
C PRO A 82 32.70 -28.31 10.65
N LYS A 83 32.90 -29.30 9.77
CA LYS A 83 33.86 -30.40 9.97
C LYS A 83 35.30 -29.93 9.95
N LYS A 84 35.60 -28.95 9.11
CA LYS A 84 36.86 -28.19 9.13
C LYS A 84 36.58 -26.72 8.85
N PHE A 85 37.28 -25.87 9.60
CA PHE A 85 37.17 -24.42 9.51
C PHE A 85 38.54 -23.77 9.59
N LEU A 86 38.87 -22.95 8.59
CA LEU A 86 40.11 -22.21 8.51
C LEU A 86 39.84 -20.73 8.21
N VAL A 87 40.54 -19.86 8.93
CA VAL A 87 40.57 -18.40 8.70
C VAL A 87 42.01 -18.04 8.39
N GLU A 88 42.26 -17.40 7.25
CA GLU A 88 43.59 -16.96 6.81
C GLU A 88 43.60 -15.46 6.50
N HIS A 89 44.78 -14.86 6.47
CA HIS A 89 44.95 -13.49 5.98
C HIS A 89 44.96 -13.46 4.44
N LEU A 90 44.18 -12.57 3.83
CA LEU A 90 44.19 -12.38 2.38
C LEU A 90 45.31 -11.41 1.96
N GLN A 91 46.31 -11.93 1.23
CA GLN A 91 47.35 -11.07 0.67
C GLN A 91 46.81 -10.14 -0.42
N GLU A 92 47.36 -8.93 -0.48
CA GLU A 92 46.98 -7.90 -1.45
C GLU A 92 47.14 -8.38 -2.91
N GLY A 93 46.19 -8.00 -3.77
CA GLY A 93 46.20 -8.36 -5.19
C GLY A 93 45.70 -9.78 -5.52
N ILE A 94 45.41 -10.62 -4.52
CA ILE A 94 44.87 -11.97 -4.73
C ILE A 94 43.35 -11.95 -4.85
N TYR A 95 42.80 -12.66 -5.84
CA TYR A 95 41.35 -12.88 -5.94
C TYR A 95 40.85 -13.85 -4.85
N GLY A 96 40.47 -13.30 -3.70
CA GLY A 96 40.12 -14.06 -2.50
C GLY A 96 38.98 -15.08 -2.66
N GLY A 97 38.09 -14.91 -3.65
CA GLY A 97 37.05 -15.90 -3.95
C GLY A 97 37.61 -17.22 -4.48
N SER A 98 38.54 -17.14 -5.45
CA SER A 98 39.15 -18.33 -6.06
C SER A 98 40.07 -19.03 -5.08
N GLU A 99 40.90 -18.30 -4.35
CA GLU A 99 41.85 -18.91 -3.44
C GLU A 99 41.10 -19.57 -2.27
N SER A 100 40.07 -18.92 -1.73
CA SER A 100 39.26 -19.49 -0.66
C SER A 100 38.58 -20.80 -1.06
N LYS A 101 38.12 -20.90 -2.32
CA LYS A 101 37.58 -22.15 -2.86
C LYS A 101 38.64 -23.28 -2.86
N LYS A 102 39.86 -22.99 -3.31
CA LYS A 102 40.96 -23.98 -3.34
C LYS A 102 41.30 -24.43 -1.92
N ARG A 103 41.41 -23.51 -0.96
CA ARG A 103 41.68 -23.83 0.45
C ARG A 103 40.58 -24.71 1.03
N GLY A 104 39.31 -24.38 0.79
CA GLY A 104 38.18 -25.22 1.16
C GLY A 104 38.24 -26.63 0.56
N ASN A 105 38.69 -26.78 -0.69
CA ASN A 105 38.87 -28.11 -1.31
C ASN A 105 39.88 -28.94 -0.52
N ARG A 106 41.02 -28.35 -0.12
CA ARG A 106 42.05 -29.04 0.66
C ARG A 106 41.57 -29.42 2.07
N LEU A 107 40.73 -28.57 2.70
CA LEU A 107 40.07 -28.92 3.96
C LEU A 107 39.15 -30.15 3.80
N ARG A 108 38.30 -30.14 2.78
CA ARG A 108 37.39 -31.27 2.51
C ARG A 108 38.15 -32.54 2.17
N GLU A 109 39.16 -32.49 1.32
CA GLU A 109 39.98 -33.64 0.91
C GLU A 109 40.76 -34.25 2.08
N SER A 110 41.34 -33.41 2.94
CA SER A 110 42.01 -33.90 4.15
C SER A 110 41.02 -34.58 5.10
N TYR A 111 39.81 -34.05 5.26
CA TYR A 111 38.74 -34.70 6.03
C TYR A 111 38.29 -36.03 5.42
N GLU A 112 38.12 -36.10 4.09
CA GLU A 112 37.82 -37.34 3.37
C GLU A 112 38.86 -38.43 3.69
N LYS A 113 40.14 -38.06 3.62
CA LYS A 113 41.27 -38.96 3.91
C LYS A 113 41.31 -39.41 5.36
N GLU A 114 41.18 -38.47 6.31
CA GLU A 114 41.25 -38.73 7.75
C GLU A 114 40.12 -39.67 8.22
N ASN A 115 38.94 -39.54 7.62
CA ASN A 115 37.75 -40.30 8.04
C ASN A 115 37.46 -41.49 7.12
N SER A 116 38.28 -41.72 6.10
CA SER A 116 38.08 -42.78 5.10
C SER A 116 36.69 -42.75 4.46
N ILE A 117 36.19 -41.54 4.15
CA ILE A 117 34.91 -41.31 3.49
C ILE A 117 35.11 -40.71 2.10
N LYS A 118 34.06 -40.80 1.27
CA LYS A 118 33.99 -40.10 -0.01
C LYS A 118 32.67 -39.36 -0.14
N TYR A 119 32.73 -38.10 -0.56
CA TYR A 119 31.54 -37.34 -0.93
C TYR A 119 31.12 -37.66 -2.36
N ASP A 120 29.84 -37.92 -2.57
CA ASP A 120 29.29 -38.15 -3.91
C ASP A 120 29.14 -36.83 -4.68
N TYR A 121 28.79 -35.76 -3.97
CA TYR A 121 28.67 -34.41 -4.52
C TYR A 121 29.23 -33.36 -3.57
N ILE A 122 29.66 -32.25 -4.16
CA ILE A 122 30.13 -31.06 -3.46
C ILE A 122 29.28 -29.88 -3.93
N LEU A 123 28.62 -29.20 -3.01
CA LEU A 123 27.88 -27.97 -3.24
C LEU A 123 28.73 -26.78 -2.82
N TYR A 124 29.04 -25.90 -3.78
CA TYR A 124 29.78 -24.67 -3.54
C TYR A 124 28.80 -23.51 -3.41
N THR A 125 28.99 -22.69 -2.37
CA THR A 125 28.16 -21.51 -2.12
C THR A 125 28.90 -20.45 -1.30
N ARG A 126 28.26 -19.30 -1.06
CA ARG A 126 28.80 -18.18 -0.28
C ARG A 126 27.90 -17.85 0.90
N MET A 127 28.50 -17.26 1.94
CA MET A 127 27.78 -16.91 3.17
C MET A 127 26.83 -15.72 3.00
N ASP A 128 27.01 -14.88 1.98
CA ASP A 128 26.13 -13.72 1.71
C ASP A 128 24.89 -14.05 0.87
N ILE A 129 24.47 -15.32 0.83
CA ILE A 129 23.34 -15.77 0.02
C ILE A 129 22.11 -16.04 0.88
N LEU A 130 21.04 -15.30 0.60
CA LEU A 130 19.72 -15.55 1.15
C LEU A 130 18.98 -16.53 0.24
N PHE A 131 18.80 -17.77 0.68
CA PHE A 131 18.06 -18.79 -0.06
C PHE A 131 16.56 -18.63 0.19
N ALA A 132 15.78 -18.30 -0.84
CA ALA A 132 14.33 -18.09 -0.73
C ALA A 132 13.52 -19.38 -0.99
N SER A 133 14.11 -20.35 -1.68
CA SER A 133 13.50 -21.65 -1.97
C SER A 133 14.48 -22.80 -1.77
N PRO A 134 14.01 -24.05 -1.56
CA PRO A 134 14.88 -25.21 -1.41
C PRO A 134 15.72 -25.55 -2.64
N LEU A 135 17.01 -25.90 -2.43
CA LEU A 135 17.86 -26.53 -3.44
C LEU A 135 18.08 -28.00 -3.11
N ASN A 136 17.16 -28.85 -3.56
CA ASN A 136 17.23 -30.30 -3.41
C ASN A 136 18.05 -30.90 -4.56
N ILE A 137 19.30 -31.32 -4.30
CA ILE A 137 20.16 -31.85 -5.37
C ILE A 137 19.62 -33.19 -5.91
N GLN A 138 18.97 -33.98 -5.06
CA GLN A 138 18.40 -35.28 -5.44
C GLN A 138 17.34 -35.13 -6.52
N ARG A 139 16.56 -34.06 -6.50
CA ARG A 139 15.55 -33.76 -7.52
C ARG A 139 16.16 -33.69 -8.92
N TYR A 140 17.31 -33.02 -9.06
CA TYR A 140 17.98 -32.91 -10.35
C TYR A 140 18.63 -34.22 -10.76
N ILE A 141 19.26 -34.94 -9.83
CA ILE A 141 19.86 -36.26 -10.09
C ILE A 141 18.79 -37.28 -10.52
N ASP A 142 17.60 -37.25 -9.90
CA ASP A 142 16.50 -38.15 -10.21
C ASP A 142 15.94 -37.92 -11.62
N LEU A 143 16.01 -36.72 -12.17
CA LEU A 143 15.62 -36.47 -13.57
C LEU A 143 16.41 -37.35 -14.54
N TYR A 144 17.71 -37.54 -14.29
CA TYR A 144 18.64 -38.28 -15.14
C TYR A 144 18.74 -39.76 -14.78
N THR A 145 18.39 -40.15 -13.55
CA THR A 145 18.49 -41.56 -13.12
C THR A 145 17.17 -42.31 -13.20
N LYS A 146 16.04 -41.62 -13.03
CA LYS A 146 14.69 -42.23 -12.98
C LYS A 146 13.62 -41.46 -13.78
N GLY A 147 13.87 -40.18 -14.05
CA GLY A 147 12.90 -39.25 -14.63
C GLY A 147 12.95 -39.16 -16.15
N SER A 148 12.53 -38.00 -16.65
CA SER A 148 12.38 -37.73 -18.10
C SER A 148 13.70 -37.76 -18.87
N MET A 149 14.85 -37.61 -18.19
CA MET A 149 16.17 -37.57 -18.80
C MET A 149 16.91 -38.92 -18.69
N LYS A 150 16.25 -40.01 -18.26
CA LYS A 150 16.89 -41.32 -18.02
C LYS A 150 17.66 -41.92 -19.21
N ASN A 151 17.32 -41.53 -20.43
CA ASN A 151 18.01 -41.99 -21.66
C ASN A 151 19.29 -41.18 -21.97
N PHE A 152 19.54 -40.10 -21.23
CA PHE A 152 20.75 -39.30 -21.28
C PHE A 152 21.43 -39.44 -19.93
N PRO A 153 22.21 -40.51 -19.68
CA PRO A 153 22.82 -40.72 -18.37
C PRO A 153 23.76 -39.56 -18.00
N LEU A 154 23.90 -39.30 -16.70
CA LEU A 154 24.83 -38.27 -16.23
C LEU A 154 26.26 -38.57 -16.70
N PRO A 155 26.98 -37.60 -17.27
CA PRO A 155 28.39 -37.76 -17.62
C PRO A 155 29.23 -38.12 -16.39
N GLN A 156 30.36 -38.79 -16.60
CA GLN A 156 31.23 -39.21 -15.50
C GLN A 156 31.71 -38.02 -14.63
N LYS A 157 32.00 -36.88 -15.27
CA LYS A 157 32.35 -35.62 -14.61
C LYS A 157 31.30 -34.58 -15.00
N HIS A 158 30.48 -34.13 -14.06
CA HIS A 158 29.43 -33.16 -14.34
C HIS A 158 29.17 -32.22 -13.17
N CYS A 159 28.56 -31.08 -13.50
CA CYS A 159 28.21 -30.03 -12.56
C CYS A 159 26.80 -29.52 -12.88
N PHE A 160 26.00 -29.31 -11.84
CA PHE A 160 24.73 -28.62 -11.92
C PHE A 160 24.92 -27.18 -11.42
N ALA A 161 24.79 -26.22 -12.33
CA ALA A 161 25.03 -24.81 -12.04
C ALA A 161 23.72 -24.02 -12.06
N ALA A 162 23.51 -23.18 -11.04
CA ALA A 162 22.45 -22.19 -11.05
C ALA A 162 22.56 -21.34 -12.33
N PHE A 163 21.42 -21.07 -12.96
CA PHE A 163 21.41 -20.37 -14.24
C PHE A 163 20.25 -19.39 -14.32
N ASN A 164 20.59 -18.14 -14.66
CA ASN A 164 19.64 -17.04 -14.72
C ASN A 164 19.56 -16.45 -16.15
N PRO A 165 18.84 -17.12 -17.06
CA PRO A 165 18.73 -16.68 -18.45
C PRO A 165 18.01 -15.35 -18.56
N PHE A 166 18.47 -14.49 -19.47
CA PHE A 166 17.81 -13.23 -19.84
C PHE A 166 17.70 -12.16 -18.75
N VAL A 167 18.26 -12.39 -17.55
CA VAL A 167 18.26 -11.36 -16.49
C VAL A 167 19.45 -10.40 -16.61
N ARG A 168 20.65 -10.92 -16.88
CA ARG A 168 21.87 -10.12 -17.03
C ARG A 168 22.20 -9.80 -18.49
N MET A 169 21.87 -10.70 -19.40
CA MET A 169 22.29 -10.63 -20.81
C MET A 169 21.11 -11.03 -21.70
N PRO A 170 20.91 -10.38 -22.86
CA PRO A 170 19.87 -10.75 -23.82
C PRO A 170 20.20 -12.03 -24.61
N VAL A 171 21.32 -12.69 -24.29
CA VAL A 171 21.84 -13.88 -24.99
C VAL A 171 22.15 -14.98 -23.99
N ILE A 172 21.96 -16.22 -24.41
CA ILE A 172 22.45 -17.41 -23.72
C ILE A 172 23.66 -17.93 -24.51
N ASP A 173 24.83 -17.90 -23.88
CA ASP A 173 26.06 -18.51 -24.39
C ASP A 173 26.49 -19.60 -23.40
N ILE A 174 26.45 -20.86 -23.82
CA ILE A 174 26.74 -22.01 -22.96
C ILE A 174 28.19 -22.02 -22.44
N ARG A 175 29.09 -21.21 -23.02
CA ARG A 175 30.47 -21.02 -22.56
C ARG A 175 30.57 -20.06 -21.38
N TYR A 176 29.48 -19.40 -21.00
CA TYR A 176 29.42 -18.43 -19.91
C TYR A 176 28.18 -18.65 -19.04
N ILE A 177 28.38 -19.06 -17.80
CA ILE A 177 27.29 -19.43 -16.89
C ILE A 177 27.16 -18.37 -15.79
N ASN A 178 26.16 -17.50 -15.91
CA ASN A 178 26.03 -16.25 -15.14
C ASN A 178 26.09 -16.41 -13.61
N GLU A 179 25.60 -17.53 -13.06
CA GLU A 179 25.54 -17.77 -11.61
C GLU A 179 26.36 -19.01 -11.19
N GLY A 180 27.14 -19.58 -12.12
CA GLY A 180 27.96 -20.78 -11.94
C GLY A 180 29.22 -20.58 -11.08
N ASP A 181 29.42 -19.36 -10.59
CA ASP A 181 30.42 -18.94 -9.60
C ASP A 181 29.81 -18.52 -8.26
N ILE A 182 28.50 -18.72 -8.09
CA ILE A 182 27.77 -18.35 -6.87
C ILE A 182 27.19 -19.58 -6.17
N VAL A 183 26.38 -20.38 -6.88
CA VAL A 183 25.79 -21.63 -6.37
C VAL A 183 25.84 -22.70 -7.44
N TYR A 184 26.49 -23.81 -7.15
CA TYR A 184 26.49 -25.00 -8.00
C TYR A 184 26.88 -26.24 -7.19
N PHE A 185 26.61 -27.42 -7.75
CA PHE A 185 27.08 -28.67 -7.17
C PHE A 185 27.63 -29.62 -8.22
N THR A 186 28.68 -30.36 -7.88
CA THR A 186 29.46 -31.19 -8.81
C THR A 186 29.84 -32.52 -8.19
N ASN A 187 29.91 -33.57 -9.00
CA ASN A 187 30.47 -34.86 -8.58
C ASN A 187 31.99 -34.92 -8.77
N TYR A 188 32.58 -33.91 -9.42
CA TYR A 188 34.00 -33.82 -9.72
C TYR A 188 34.60 -32.58 -9.05
N PRO A 189 35.44 -32.74 -8.01
CA PRO A 189 36.12 -31.62 -7.37
C PRO A 189 37.09 -30.94 -8.33
N HIS A 190 37.12 -29.61 -8.32
CA HIS A 190 38.04 -28.83 -9.14
C HIS A 190 38.37 -27.48 -8.49
N ASP A 191 39.52 -26.92 -8.84
CA ASP A 191 40.04 -25.68 -8.27
C ASP A 191 39.59 -24.42 -9.02
N GLU A 192 39.10 -24.58 -10.26
CA GLU A 192 38.60 -23.44 -11.04
C GLU A 192 37.46 -22.72 -10.32
N PHE A 193 37.55 -21.39 -10.22
CA PHE A 193 36.55 -20.60 -9.51
C PHE A 193 35.16 -20.75 -10.14
N LYS A 194 35.11 -20.56 -11.47
CA LYS A 194 33.96 -20.74 -12.33
C LYS A 194 33.93 -22.18 -12.85
N SER A 195 32.81 -22.87 -12.65
CA SER A 195 32.68 -24.28 -13.07
C SER A 195 32.86 -24.46 -14.58
N GLU A 196 32.41 -23.50 -15.39
CA GLU A 196 32.54 -23.52 -16.85
C GLU A 196 33.98 -23.37 -17.36
N LYS A 197 34.95 -23.03 -16.49
CA LYS A 197 36.38 -23.01 -16.83
C LYS A 197 37.04 -24.39 -16.71
N CYS A 198 36.39 -25.35 -16.04
CA CYS A 198 36.87 -26.73 -15.96
C CYS A 198 36.45 -27.48 -17.25
N LEU A 199 37.35 -27.56 -18.23
CA LEU A 199 37.06 -28.12 -19.56
C LEU A 199 36.62 -29.59 -19.54
N GLU A 200 36.99 -30.35 -18.51
CA GLU A 200 36.60 -31.75 -18.33
C GLU A 200 35.17 -31.92 -17.78
N LEU A 201 34.55 -30.83 -17.34
CA LEU A 201 33.30 -30.85 -16.59
C LEU A 201 32.13 -30.56 -17.52
N PHE A 202 31.19 -31.51 -17.61
CA PHE A 202 29.95 -31.26 -18.32
C PHE A 202 29.00 -30.42 -17.46
N ILE A 203 28.69 -29.19 -17.91
CA ILE A 203 27.84 -28.28 -17.16
C ILE A 203 26.37 -28.47 -17.54
N ILE A 204 25.54 -28.72 -16.53
CA ILE A 204 24.09 -28.81 -16.61
C ILE A 204 23.51 -27.57 -15.92
N MET A 205 22.84 -26.72 -16.69
CA MET A 205 22.17 -25.54 -16.15
C MET A 205 20.85 -25.93 -15.51
N ILE A 206 20.61 -25.52 -14.27
CA ILE A 206 19.37 -25.83 -13.54
C ILE A 206 18.47 -24.60 -13.38
N ASP A 207 17.16 -24.83 -13.26
CA ASP A 207 16.18 -23.78 -12.98
C ASP A 207 16.24 -23.34 -11.51
N TYR A 208 17.35 -22.68 -11.15
CA TYR A 208 17.60 -22.11 -9.84
C TYR A 208 18.26 -20.74 -10.03
N LYS A 209 17.52 -19.68 -9.75
CA LYS A 209 17.74 -18.33 -10.29
C LYS A 209 18.02 -17.31 -9.19
N LEU A 210 19.03 -16.48 -9.46
CA LEU A 210 19.26 -15.24 -8.74
C LEU A 210 18.05 -14.30 -8.91
N HIS A 211 17.58 -13.72 -7.81
CA HIS A 211 16.37 -12.89 -7.68
C HIS A 211 15.02 -13.63 -7.72
N ARG A 212 15.02 -14.97 -7.67
CA ARG A 212 13.80 -15.79 -7.49
C ARG A 212 13.98 -16.80 -6.37
N ASP A 213 14.99 -17.64 -6.50
CA ASP A 213 15.23 -18.79 -5.61
C ASP A 213 16.30 -18.49 -4.58
N PHE A 214 17.22 -17.60 -4.90
CA PHE A 214 18.21 -17.05 -3.98
C PHE A 214 18.52 -15.60 -4.33
N PHE A 215 19.01 -14.87 -3.33
CA PHE A 215 19.33 -13.47 -3.43
C PHE A 215 20.68 -13.20 -2.79
N LEU A 216 21.34 -12.11 -3.19
CA LEU A 216 22.60 -11.70 -2.56
C LEU A 216 22.31 -10.64 -1.51
N GLN A 217 22.49 -10.99 -0.24
CA GLN A 217 22.35 -10.06 0.87
C GLN A 217 23.58 -9.15 0.92
N ARG A 218 23.36 -7.84 0.80
CA ARG A 218 24.36 -6.79 1.10
C ARG A 218 24.06 -6.23 2.47
N ARG A 219 24.81 -5.23 2.94
CA ARG A 219 24.67 -4.68 4.31
C ARG A 219 23.21 -4.61 4.77
N ASP A 220 22.45 -3.67 4.26
CA ASP A 220 21.09 -3.33 4.67
C ASP A 220 20.06 -3.59 3.56
N PHE A 221 20.50 -4.04 2.37
CA PHE A 221 19.63 -4.32 1.24
C PHE A 221 19.91 -5.68 0.57
N ILE A 222 18.91 -6.17 -0.16
CA ILE A 222 18.99 -7.41 -0.93
C ILE A 222 19.20 -7.05 -2.41
N HIS A 223 20.30 -7.51 -3.01
CA HIS A 223 20.57 -7.27 -4.43
C HIS A 223 19.45 -7.87 -5.30
N GLY A 224 18.88 -7.03 -6.17
CA GLY A 224 17.80 -7.40 -7.09
C GLY A 224 16.40 -7.35 -6.50
N TYR A 225 16.23 -7.12 -5.19
CA TYR A 225 14.92 -6.99 -4.55
C TYR A 225 14.23 -5.63 -4.83
N ASN A 226 14.97 -4.61 -5.31
CA ASN A 226 14.48 -3.23 -5.45
C ASN A 226 14.48 -2.62 -6.85
N ARG A 227 15.03 -3.28 -7.88
CA ARG A 227 15.25 -2.60 -9.18
C ARG A 227 13.95 -2.24 -9.91
N SER A 228 12.85 -2.97 -9.70
CA SER A 228 11.54 -2.59 -10.25
C SER A 228 10.82 -1.54 -9.39
N LEU A 229 10.94 -1.63 -8.07
CA LEU A 229 10.22 -0.75 -7.14
C LEU A 229 10.81 0.67 -7.16
N GLU A 230 12.14 0.81 -7.19
CA GLU A 230 12.81 2.11 -7.28
C GLU A 230 12.55 2.80 -8.63
N ALA A 231 12.53 2.02 -9.73
CA ALA A 231 12.15 2.54 -11.04
C ALA A 231 10.68 3.01 -11.07
N GLN A 232 9.77 2.25 -10.46
CA GLN A 232 8.36 2.64 -10.32
C GLN A 232 8.19 3.87 -9.42
N LEU A 233 8.89 3.93 -8.29
CA LEU A 233 8.90 5.07 -7.37
C LEU A 233 9.40 6.34 -8.06
N LYS A 234 10.48 6.26 -8.84
CA LYS A 234 11.01 7.40 -9.58
C LYS A 234 10.04 7.90 -10.65
N ILE A 235 9.38 6.99 -11.38
CA ILE A 235 8.34 7.34 -12.35
C ILE A 235 7.14 8.01 -11.67
N GLU A 236 6.69 7.50 -10.52
CA GLU A 236 5.57 8.08 -9.78
C GLU A 236 5.93 9.43 -9.12
N GLN A 237 7.16 9.59 -8.64
CA GLN A 237 7.68 10.87 -8.14
C GLN A 237 7.74 11.93 -9.24
N ASP A 238 8.20 11.56 -10.45
CA ASP A 238 8.21 12.47 -11.60
C ASP A 238 6.80 12.86 -12.05
N LYS A 239 5.85 11.91 -12.03
CA LYS A 239 4.41 12.19 -12.30
C LYS A 239 3.81 13.14 -11.25
N LEU A 240 4.11 12.91 -9.98
CA LEU A 240 3.62 13.73 -8.86
C LEU A 240 4.16 15.16 -8.96
N SER A 241 5.45 15.32 -9.26
CA SER A 241 6.10 16.62 -9.45
C SER A 241 5.44 17.42 -10.59
N LYS A 242 5.21 16.80 -11.75
CA LYS A 242 4.52 17.43 -12.88
C LYS A 242 3.08 17.83 -12.54
N THR A 243 2.36 16.96 -11.82
CA THR A 243 0.97 17.21 -11.41
C THR A 243 0.87 18.39 -10.44
N ASN A 244 1.80 18.48 -9.49
CA ASN A 244 1.87 19.58 -8.53
C ASN A 244 2.17 20.92 -9.19
N LEU A 245 3.08 20.94 -10.18
CA LEU A 245 3.34 22.14 -10.96
C LEU A 245 2.08 22.64 -11.70
N GLN A 246 1.34 21.72 -12.32
CA GLN A 246 0.12 22.06 -13.04
C GLN A 246 -1.01 22.54 -12.10
N LEU A 247 -1.10 21.96 -10.91
CA LEU A 247 -2.04 22.36 -9.87
C LEU A 247 -1.73 23.77 -9.33
N ASN A 248 -0.45 24.10 -9.16
CA ASN A 248 -0.03 25.44 -8.76
C ASN A 248 -0.41 26.51 -9.80
N ILE A 249 -0.22 26.23 -11.08
CA ILE A 249 -0.63 27.13 -12.17
C ILE A 249 -2.15 27.37 -12.13
N LYS A 250 -2.95 26.30 -12.04
CA LYS A 250 -4.41 26.43 -11.96
C LYS A 250 -4.87 27.18 -10.71
N ASN A 251 -4.21 27.01 -9.57
CA ASN A 251 -4.53 27.75 -8.36
C ASN A 251 -4.24 29.25 -8.51
N GLN A 252 -3.14 29.62 -9.17
CA GLN A 252 -2.84 31.02 -9.47
C GLN A 252 -3.91 31.63 -10.39
N GLU A 253 -4.32 30.92 -11.45
CA GLU A 253 -5.40 31.34 -12.35
C GLU A 253 -6.73 31.52 -11.59
N LEU A 254 -7.09 30.56 -10.74
CA LEU A 254 -8.30 30.61 -9.92
C LEU A 254 -8.28 31.81 -8.96
N THR A 255 -7.14 32.10 -8.35
CA THR A 255 -6.99 33.24 -7.44
C THR A 255 -7.18 34.57 -8.17
N LYS A 256 -6.64 34.67 -9.40
CA LYS A 256 -6.82 35.82 -10.28
C LYS A 256 -8.30 36.01 -10.65
N ALA A 257 -8.95 34.95 -11.13
CA ALA A 257 -10.37 34.96 -11.49
C ALA A 257 -11.28 35.32 -10.29
N ASN A 258 -10.99 34.81 -9.10
CA ASN A 258 -11.73 35.15 -7.88
C ASN A 258 -11.57 36.63 -7.49
N THR A 259 -10.38 37.20 -7.70
CA THR A 259 -10.11 38.62 -7.43
C THR A 259 -10.89 39.52 -8.40
N GLU A 260 -10.89 39.18 -9.68
CA GLU A 260 -11.68 39.86 -10.71
C GLU A 260 -13.19 39.77 -10.42
N LEU A 261 -13.67 38.58 -10.04
CA LEU A 261 -15.07 38.35 -9.71
C LEU A 261 -15.51 39.13 -8.46
N LYS A 262 -14.62 39.27 -7.45
CA LYS A 262 -14.86 40.13 -6.29
C LYS A 262 -14.99 41.60 -6.70
N HIS A 263 -14.05 42.10 -7.50
CA HIS A 263 -14.09 43.48 -7.99
C HIS A 263 -15.37 43.76 -8.81
N LEU A 264 -15.79 42.82 -9.65
CA LEU A 264 -17.03 42.94 -10.42
C LEU A 264 -18.27 42.96 -9.52
N LYS A 265 -18.32 42.11 -8.49
CA LYS A 265 -19.41 42.12 -7.48
C LYS A 265 -19.47 43.45 -6.72
N ASP A 266 -18.33 43.97 -6.29
CA ASP A 266 -18.26 45.25 -5.57
C ASP A 266 -18.74 46.40 -6.47
N THR A 267 -18.36 46.37 -7.76
CA THR A 267 -18.84 47.32 -8.77
C THR A 267 -20.36 47.24 -8.94
N ILE A 268 -20.92 46.05 -9.13
CA ILE A 268 -22.38 45.83 -9.29
C ILE A 268 -23.14 46.32 -8.05
N ASN A 269 -22.65 45.99 -6.85
CA ASN A 269 -23.25 46.45 -5.60
C ASN A 269 -23.24 47.99 -5.50
N SER A 270 -22.13 48.64 -5.87
CA SER A 270 -22.05 50.10 -5.87
C SER A 270 -23.05 50.75 -6.84
N ILE A 271 -23.26 50.16 -8.01
CA ILE A 271 -24.23 50.63 -9.01
C ILE A 271 -25.66 50.47 -8.46
N SER A 272 -25.96 49.34 -7.82
CA SER A 272 -27.27 49.09 -7.20
C SER A 272 -27.56 50.10 -6.08
N ILE A 273 -26.59 50.39 -5.22
CA ILE A 273 -26.73 51.37 -4.13
C ILE A 273 -26.94 52.77 -4.71
N LYS A 274 -26.17 53.17 -5.74
CA LYS A 274 -26.36 54.46 -6.41
C LYS A 274 -27.76 54.57 -7.02
N LYS A 275 -28.28 53.51 -7.65
CA LYS A 275 -29.63 53.48 -8.22
C LYS A 275 -30.71 53.65 -7.14
N GLN A 276 -30.61 52.91 -6.03
CA GLN A 276 -31.55 53.02 -4.91
C GLN A 276 -31.53 54.42 -4.28
N SER A 277 -30.34 55.01 -4.11
CA SER A 277 -30.18 56.37 -3.57
C SER A 277 -30.85 57.44 -4.46
N LEU A 278 -30.68 57.33 -5.78
CA LEU A 278 -31.35 58.22 -6.74
C LEU A 278 -32.88 58.07 -6.70
N GLU A 279 -33.38 56.85 -6.55
CA GLU A 279 -34.82 56.57 -6.44
C GLU A 279 -35.41 57.13 -5.15
N ILE A 280 -34.71 56.99 -4.02
CA ILE A 280 -35.08 57.61 -2.73
C ILE A 280 -35.10 59.13 -2.86
N SER A 281 -34.06 59.73 -3.45
CA SER A 281 -33.99 61.18 -3.61
C SER A 281 -35.13 61.73 -4.48
N ASN A 282 -35.52 61.02 -5.54
CA ASN A 282 -36.68 61.37 -6.34
C ASN A 282 -38.00 61.27 -5.55
N LEU A 283 -38.18 60.21 -4.74
CA LEU A 283 -39.36 60.05 -3.89
C LEU A 283 -39.43 61.10 -2.78
N GLU A 284 -38.28 61.47 -2.20
CA GLU A 284 -38.18 62.56 -1.21
C GLU A 284 -38.58 63.90 -1.83
N GLN A 285 -38.10 64.21 -3.05
CA GLN A 285 -38.52 65.40 -3.77
C GLN A 285 -40.02 65.39 -4.08
N ASP A 286 -40.58 64.24 -4.50
CA ASP A 286 -42.02 64.12 -4.73
C ASP A 286 -42.85 64.28 -3.44
N LEU A 287 -42.35 63.75 -2.32
CA LEU A 287 -42.95 63.93 -1.00
C LEU A 287 -42.90 65.40 -0.56
N ILE A 288 -41.77 66.08 -0.76
CA ILE A 288 -41.62 67.51 -0.48
C ILE A 288 -42.59 68.31 -1.34
N ASN A 289 -42.68 68.03 -2.64
CA ASN A 289 -43.63 68.68 -3.54
C ASN A 289 -45.09 68.45 -3.12
N LYS A 290 -45.43 67.23 -2.70
CA LYS A 290 -46.77 66.90 -2.17
C LYS A 290 -47.05 67.58 -0.83
N LYS A 291 -46.07 67.63 0.08
CA LYS A 291 -46.18 68.36 1.35
C LYS A 291 -46.34 69.85 1.13
N LEU A 292 -45.58 70.44 0.20
CA LEU A 292 -45.70 71.85 -0.15
C LEU A 292 -47.10 72.15 -0.73
N LYS A 293 -47.59 71.28 -1.62
CA LYS A 293 -48.98 71.35 -2.13
C LYS A 293 -50.01 71.21 -1.01
N ALA A 294 -49.82 70.27 -0.09
CA ALA A 294 -50.71 70.08 1.05
C ALA A 294 -50.69 71.28 1.99
N GLN A 295 -49.52 71.86 2.28
CA GLN A 295 -49.39 73.08 3.08
C GLN A 295 -50.01 74.31 2.42
N ILE A 296 -49.89 74.43 1.09
CA ILE A 296 -50.59 75.47 0.32
C ILE A 296 -52.11 75.28 0.47
N LEU A 297 -52.60 74.04 0.35
CA LEU A 297 -54.01 73.69 0.51
C LEU A 297 -54.52 73.90 1.96
N GLU A 298 -53.71 73.55 2.96
CA GLU A 298 -54.00 73.76 4.39
C GLU A 298 -54.06 75.26 4.73
N LYS A 299 -53.21 76.08 4.10
CA LYS A 299 -53.22 77.53 4.24
C LYS A 299 -54.42 78.18 3.54
N GLU A 300 -54.93 77.58 2.47
CA GLU A 300 -56.18 77.97 1.81
C GLU A 300 -57.44 77.52 2.59
N LEU A 301 -57.36 76.45 3.41
CA LEU A 301 -58.51 75.82 4.08
C LEU A 301 -58.58 76.00 5.60
N GLY A 302 -57.55 76.58 6.25
CA GLY A 302 -57.63 77.11 7.61
C GLY A 302 -57.79 76.09 8.75
N TYR A 303 -57.04 74.99 8.76
CA TYR A 303 -57.00 74.04 9.90
C TYR A 303 -55.57 73.57 10.24
N ASP A 304 -55.29 73.49 11.54
CA ASP A 304 -54.04 72.96 12.14
C ASP A 304 -54.38 71.76 13.04
N CYS A 305 -53.55 70.70 13.02
CA CYS A 305 -53.16 69.85 14.18
C CYS A 305 -52.54 68.48 13.81
N ASN A 306 -51.28 68.30 14.23
CA ASN A 306 -50.71 67.22 15.06
C ASN A 306 -51.18 65.75 14.94
N ALA A 307 -50.26 64.86 14.54
CA ALA A 307 -50.30 63.43 14.90
C ALA A 307 -48.90 62.79 14.98
N ILE A 308 -48.32 62.70 16.19
CA ILE A 308 -47.22 61.77 16.51
C ILE A 308 -47.63 60.96 17.76
N GLN A 309 -48.40 59.88 17.57
CA GLN A 309 -48.84 59.01 18.67
C GLN A 309 -48.95 57.51 18.26
N GLU A 310 -48.15 57.00 17.31
CA GLU A 310 -48.32 55.61 16.81
C GLU A 310 -47.14 54.63 17.01
N ASN A 311 -46.03 55.03 17.63
CA ASN A 311 -44.80 54.21 17.63
C ASN A 311 -44.68 53.11 18.72
N LYS A 312 -45.70 52.90 19.57
CA LYS A 312 -45.61 51.97 20.72
C LYS A 312 -46.14 50.56 20.42
N GLU A 313 -47.12 50.44 19.52
CA GLU A 313 -47.75 49.16 19.14
C GLU A 313 -46.89 48.32 18.20
N LEU A 314 -46.18 48.96 17.27
CA LEU A 314 -45.27 48.29 16.32
C LEU A 314 -44.12 47.55 17.02
N LYS A 315 -43.56 48.12 18.09
CA LYS A 315 -42.49 47.46 18.88
C LYS A 315 -42.98 46.22 19.61
N LYS A 316 -44.25 46.16 20.03
CA LYS A 316 -44.84 44.97 20.66
C LYS A 316 -45.03 43.83 19.66
N LYS A 317 -45.47 44.13 18.43
CA LYS A 317 -45.68 43.11 17.37
C LYS A 317 -44.37 42.44 16.94
N ILE A 318 -43.27 43.20 16.83
CA ILE A 318 -41.95 42.65 16.44
C ILE A 318 -41.42 41.64 17.47
N LYS A 319 -41.64 41.90 18.77
CA LYS A 319 -41.19 41.00 19.85
C LYS A 319 -41.96 39.67 19.88
N ILE A 320 -43.23 39.68 19.49
CA ILE A 320 -44.08 38.48 19.39
C ILE A 320 -43.64 37.59 18.21
N LEU A 321 -43.32 38.20 17.07
CA LEU A 321 -42.84 37.48 15.88
C LEU A 321 -41.52 36.74 16.14
N GLN A 322 -40.59 37.35 16.87
CA GLN A 322 -39.31 36.73 17.25
C GLN A 322 -39.45 35.52 18.19
N LEU A 323 -40.50 35.50 19.03
CA LEU A 323 -40.78 34.38 19.94
C LEU A 323 -41.48 33.21 19.21
N MET A 324 -42.28 33.50 18.18
CA MET A 324 -42.91 32.49 17.33
C MET A 324 -41.88 31.73 16.48
N ASP A 325 -40.87 32.44 15.95
CA ASP A 325 -39.83 31.86 15.08
C ASP A 325 -38.94 30.82 15.80
N LYS A 326 -38.74 30.99 17.11
CA LYS A 326 -37.99 30.05 17.95
C LYS A 326 -38.77 28.78 18.28
N ASN A 327 -40.11 28.86 18.35
CA ASN A 327 -41.01 27.73 18.59
C ASN A 327 -41.24 26.88 17.33
N ILE A 328 -41.30 27.52 16.15
CA ILE A 328 -41.44 26.85 14.85
C ILE A 328 -40.21 25.97 14.56
N ASN A 329 -39.00 26.46 14.83
CA ASN A 329 -37.77 25.70 14.64
C ASN A 329 -37.68 24.45 15.55
N GLN A 330 -38.24 24.50 16.76
CA GLN A 330 -38.32 23.35 17.67
C GLN A 330 -39.36 22.30 17.22
N GLN A 331 -40.44 22.72 16.55
CA GLN A 331 -41.45 21.84 15.95
C GLN A 331 -40.95 21.14 14.67
N ILE A 332 -40.16 21.81 13.82
CA ILE A 332 -39.62 21.24 12.56
C ILE A 332 -38.70 20.04 12.82
N ILE A 333 -37.93 20.08 13.91
CA ILE A 333 -36.96 19.03 14.28
C ILE A 333 -37.66 17.73 14.73
N ASN A 334 -38.90 17.81 15.21
CA ASN A 334 -39.66 16.68 15.78
C ASN A 334 -40.82 16.23 14.89
N THR A 335 -40.57 16.05 13.59
CA THR A 335 -41.55 15.49 12.62
C THR A 335 -41.25 14.03 12.30
N ALA A 336 -42.26 13.25 11.88
CA ALA A 336 -42.05 11.89 11.39
C ALA A 336 -41.10 11.86 10.18
N LYS A 337 -41.21 12.86 9.29
CA LYS A 337 -40.31 13.02 8.14
C LYS A 337 -38.85 13.19 8.54
N SER A 338 -38.55 14.11 9.47
CA SER A 338 -37.20 14.30 10.02
C SER A 338 -36.65 13.00 10.64
N ARG A 339 -37.49 12.27 11.37
CA ARG A 339 -37.11 10.98 11.96
C ARG A 339 -36.81 9.90 10.93
N ILE A 340 -37.53 9.85 9.80
CA ILE A 340 -37.25 8.93 8.69
C ILE A 340 -35.95 9.32 7.98
N HIS A 341 -35.71 10.62 7.75
CA HIS A 341 -34.47 11.11 7.16
C HIS A 341 -33.25 10.84 8.04
N ASN A 342 -33.43 10.78 9.36
CA ASN A 342 -32.37 10.41 10.30
C ASN A 342 -32.12 8.89 10.38
N GLN A 343 -32.88 8.05 9.68
CA GLN A 343 -32.61 6.61 9.64
C GLN A 343 -31.37 6.30 8.80
N LEU A 344 -30.68 5.22 9.17
CA LEU A 344 -29.46 4.79 8.50
C LEU A 344 -29.67 4.58 6.98
N SER A 345 -30.80 4.00 6.57
CA SER A 345 -31.13 3.79 5.15
C SER A 345 -31.13 5.11 4.37
N TYR A 346 -31.76 6.15 4.90
CA TYR A 346 -31.80 7.44 4.22
C TYR A 346 -30.40 8.08 4.13
N LYS A 347 -29.65 8.09 5.24
CA LYS A 347 -28.27 8.64 5.28
C LYS A 347 -27.33 7.94 4.29
N LEU A 348 -27.38 6.60 4.23
CA LEU A 348 -26.55 5.82 3.30
C LEU A 348 -26.95 6.08 1.85
N GLY A 349 -28.24 6.07 1.54
CA GLY A 349 -28.72 6.32 0.18
C GLY A 349 -28.39 7.74 -0.33
N GLN A 350 -28.48 8.74 0.55
CA GLN A 350 -28.07 10.10 0.21
C GLN A 350 -26.57 10.16 -0.12
N ALA A 351 -25.73 9.54 0.70
CA ALA A 351 -24.30 9.48 0.45
C ALA A 351 -23.96 8.72 -0.83
N MET A 352 -24.69 7.64 -1.17
CA MET A 352 -24.53 6.93 -2.44
C MET A 352 -24.83 7.84 -3.64
N ILE A 353 -25.93 8.60 -3.59
CA ILE A 353 -26.31 9.54 -4.67
C ILE A 353 -25.24 10.62 -4.84
N GLU A 354 -24.85 11.30 -3.75
CA GLU A 354 -23.88 12.39 -3.80
C GLU A 354 -22.50 11.94 -4.30
N ASN A 355 -22.03 10.77 -3.85
CA ASN A 355 -20.72 10.25 -4.24
C ASN A 355 -20.72 9.60 -5.63
N SER A 356 -21.88 9.19 -6.15
CA SER A 356 -21.98 8.60 -7.50
C SER A 356 -21.82 9.62 -8.64
N LYS A 357 -21.80 10.93 -8.35
CA LYS A 357 -21.72 12.00 -9.36
C LYS A 357 -20.32 12.20 -9.96
N SER A 358 -19.28 11.57 -9.41
CA SER A 358 -17.91 11.68 -9.94
C SER A 358 -17.10 10.39 -9.73
N ILE A 359 -16.10 10.18 -10.58
CA ILE A 359 -15.20 9.01 -10.52
C ILE A 359 -14.48 8.95 -9.16
N TRP A 360 -13.94 10.09 -8.71
CA TRP A 360 -13.31 10.22 -7.38
C TRP A 360 -14.30 10.02 -6.23
N GLY A 361 -15.56 10.46 -6.41
CA GLY A 361 -16.66 10.19 -5.49
C GLY A 361 -16.93 8.69 -5.35
N TYR A 362 -16.92 7.96 -6.45
CA TYR A 362 -17.13 6.51 -6.46
C TYR A 362 -16.00 5.77 -5.73
N ILE A 363 -14.74 6.18 -5.93
CA ILE A 363 -13.57 5.60 -5.25
C ILE A 363 -13.64 5.82 -3.72
N ARG A 364 -14.05 7.00 -3.26
CA ARG A 364 -14.16 7.29 -1.82
C ARG A 364 -15.43 6.75 -1.15
N MET A 365 -16.43 6.36 -1.94
CA MET A 365 -17.75 5.94 -1.45
C MET A 365 -17.70 4.84 -0.38
N PRO A 366 -16.88 3.77 -0.49
CA PRO A 366 -16.81 2.74 0.54
C PRO A 366 -16.43 3.29 1.93
N TYR A 367 -15.49 4.24 1.98
CA TYR A 367 -15.06 4.87 3.22
C TYR A 367 -16.14 5.77 3.82
N VAL A 368 -16.82 6.57 2.98
CA VAL A 368 -17.93 7.43 3.41
C VAL A 368 -19.08 6.61 4.00
N LEU A 369 -19.45 5.50 3.35
CA LEU A 369 -20.52 4.62 3.84
C LEU A 369 -20.15 3.93 5.15
N SER A 370 -18.89 3.49 5.30
CA SER A 370 -18.39 2.95 6.56
C SER A 370 -18.47 3.99 7.69
N TYR A 371 -18.01 5.21 7.44
CA TYR A 371 -18.03 6.31 8.40
C TYR A 371 -19.46 6.66 8.86
N ILE A 372 -20.41 6.78 7.92
CA ILE A 372 -21.81 7.10 8.24
C ILE A 372 -22.42 6.01 9.13
N LYS A 373 -22.14 4.74 8.86
CA LYS A 373 -22.62 3.62 9.67
C LYS A 373 -22.08 3.70 11.10
N ASP A 374 -20.80 3.97 11.26
CA ASP A 374 -20.16 4.06 12.58
C ASP A 374 -20.66 5.28 13.36
N MET A 375 -20.80 6.43 12.71
CA MET A 375 -21.36 7.63 13.34
C MET A 375 -22.81 7.43 13.76
N HIS A 376 -23.64 6.82 12.92
CA HIS A 376 -25.02 6.52 13.27
C HIS A 376 -25.12 5.58 14.48
N LYS A 377 -24.23 4.58 14.57
CA LYS A 377 -24.14 3.71 15.75
C LYS A 377 -23.81 4.51 17.02
N LYS A 378 -22.86 5.45 16.94
CA LYS A 378 -22.51 6.33 18.07
C LYS A 378 -23.68 7.25 18.47
N GLU A 379 -24.40 7.82 17.51
CA GLU A 379 -25.60 8.63 17.75
C GLU A 379 -26.67 7.84 18.54
N GLN A 380 -26.92 6.58 18.14
CA GLN A 380 -27.88 5.71 18.82
C GLN A 380 -27.44 5.37 20.25
N ILE A 381 -26.16 5.11 20.47
CA ILE A 381 -25.60 4.86 21.81
C ILE A 381 -25.79 6.09 22.70
N ALA A 382 -25.39 7.28 22.22
CA ALA A 382 -25.52 8.53 22.97
C ALA A 382 -27.00 8.89 23.26
N TYR A 383 -27.92 8.62 22.33
CA TYR A 383 -29.35 8.80 22.56
C TYR A 383 -29.89 7.85 23.64
N ASN A 384 -29.48 6.58 23.61
CA ASN A 384 -29.87 5.61 24.63
C ASN A 384 -29.32 5.98 26.03
N GLU A 385 -28.11 6.51 26.12
CA GLU A 385 -27.55 7.05 27.36
C GLU A 385 -28.35 8.24 27.89
N LYS A 386 -28.77 9.16 27.01
CA LYS A 386 -29.64 10.29 27.38
C LYS A 386 -31.00 9.84 27.91
N ILE A 387 -31.63 8.83 27.30
CA ILE A 387 -32.90 8.27 27.81
C ILE A 387 -32.70 7.55 29.14
N LYS A 388 -31.58 6.83 29.33
CA LYS A 388 -31.27 6.18 30.62
C LYS A 388 -31.13 7.21 31.74
N ALA A 389 -30.50 8.35 31.47
CA ALA A 389 -30.34 9.43 32.43
C ALA A 389 -31.64 10.21 32.68
N ASN A 390 -32.50 10.37 31.65
CA ASN A 390 -33.80 11.01 31.77
C ASN A 390 -34.84 10.34 30.87
N PRO A 391 -35.70 9.45 31.43
CA PRO A 391 -36.71 8.73 30.67
C PRO A 391 -37.72 9.61 29.91
N SER A 392 -37.94 10.86 30.36
CA SER A 392 -38.86 11.81 29.70
C SER A 392 -38.37 12.28 28.32
N LEU A 393 -37.09 12.08 27.98
CA LEU A 393 -36.52 12.43 26.68
C LEU A 393 -36.79 11.37 25.59
N LYS A 394 -37.46 10.26 25.93
CA LYS A 394 -37.77 9.20 24.98
C LYS A 394 -38.77 9.71 23.94
N LEU A 395 -38.36 9.73 22.68
CA LEU A 395 -39.23 10.06 21.57
C LEU A 395 -40.39 9.06 21.48
N PRO A 396 -41.62 9.53 21.22
CA PRO A 396 -42.78 8.64 21.08
C PRO A 396 -42.66 7.75 19.81
N PRO A 397 -43.50 6.72 19.67
CA PRO A 397 -43.52 5.86 18.47
C PRO A 397 -43.67 6.67 17.18
N LEU A 398 -43.16 6.17 16.05
CA LEU A 398 -43.17 6.95 14.81
C LEU A 398 -44.61 7.21 14.32
N GLU A 399 -45.51 6.28 14.62
CA GLU A 399 -46.94 6.28 14.28
C GLU A 399 -47.72 7.38 15.02
N SER A 400 -47.21 7.87 16.15
CA SER A 400 -47.90 8.88 16.96
C SER A 400 -47.72 10.31 16.44
N TYR A 401 -46.92 10.50 15.38
CA TYR A 401 -46.62 11.81 14.83
C TYR A 401 -47.71 12.23 13.83
N PRO A 402 -48.20 13.48 13.87
CA PRO A 402 -49.27 13.95 12.99
C PRO A 402 -48.98 13.77 11.49
N ASP A 403 -47.72 13.93 11.08
CA ASP A 403 -47.27 13.81 9.68
C ASP A 403 -46.91 12.37 9.27
N TYR A 404 -47.11 11.37 10.12
CA TYR A 404 -46.66 9.98 9.87
C TYR A 404 -47.13 9.42 8.52
N LYS A 405 -48.43 9.58 8.19
CA LYS A 405 -49.01 9.06 6.94
C LYS A 405 -48.35 9.67 5.71
N GLU A 406 -47.99 10.95 5.77
CA GLU A 406 -47.29 11.64 4.68
C GLU A 406 -45.82 11.25 4.63
N ALA A 407 -45.17 11.18 5.78
CA ALA A 407 -43.76 10.80 5.93
C ALA A 407 -43.47 9.38 5.45
N LEU A 408 -44.44 8.46 5.46
CA LEU A 408 -44.28 7.12 4.89
C LEU A 408 -43.89 7.14 3.41
N LYS A 409 -44.29 8.17 2.65
CA LYS A 409 -43.88 8.34 1.24
C LYS A 409 -42.37 8.51 1.09
N GLU A 410 -41.68 9.01 2.11
CA GLU A 410 -40.21 9.14 2.10
C GLU A 410 -39.51 7.78 2.07
N LYS A 411 -40.15 6.71 2.55
CA LYS A 411 -39.59 5.34 2.42
C LYS A 411 -39.65 4.80 1.00
N GLU A 412 -40.55 5.33 0.18
CA GLU A 412 -40.68 4.93 -1.22
C GLU A 412 -39.72 5.65 -2.16
N CYS A 413 -39.02 6.69 -1.68
CA CYS A 413 -38.10 7.49 -2.48
C CYS A 413 -36.83 6.72 -2.84
N LEU A 414 -36.19 7.17 -3.93
CA LEU A 414 -34.94 6.59 -4.44
C LEU A 414 -33.85 6.53 -3.36
N THR A 415 -33.66 7.63 -2.63
CA THR A 415 -32.67 7.74 -1.55
C THR A 415 -32.85 6.62 -0.53
N TYR A 416 -34.05 6.47 0.02
CA TYR A 416 -34.30 5.50 1.07
C TYR A 416 -34.11 4.05 0.57
N LYS A 417 -34.64 3.73 -0.61
CA LYS A 417 -34.52 2.40 -1.24
C LYS A 417 -33.08 1.98 -1.55
N LEU A 418 -32.24 2.93 -1.99
CA LEU A 418 -30.82 2.67 -2.24
C LEU A 418 -30.08 2.28 -0.95
N GLY A 419 -30.35 2.99 0.15
CA GLY A 419 -29.72 2.66 1.42
C GLY A 419 -30.23 1.37 2.05
N GLU A 420 -31.50 1.02 1.88
CA GLU A 420 -32.00 -0.31 2.29
C GLU A 420 -31.31 -1.43 1.53
N ALA A 421 -31.17 -1.29 0.20
CA ALA A 421 -30.44 -2.25 -0.61
C ALA A 421 -28.98 -2.38 -0.14
N MET A 422 -28.32 -1.27 0.22
CA MET A 422 -26.96 -1.29 0.77
C MET A 422 -26.88 -2.05 2.10
N ILE A 423 -27.83 -1.81 3.02
CA ILE A 423 -27.88 -2.53 4.30
C ILE A 423 -28.07 -4.04 4.08
N GLU A 424 -28.95 -4.43 3.16
CA GLU A 424 -29.18 -5.84 2.81
C GLU A 424 -27.94 -6.49 2.19
N ALA A 425 -27.25 -5.77 1.30
CA ALA A 425 -26.00 -6.22 0.69
C ALA A 425 -24.90 -6.43 1.73
N SER A 426 -24.77 -5.51 2.70
CA SER A 426 -23.83 -5.65 3.81
C SER A 426 -24.13 -6.84 4.72
N LYS A 427 -25.41 -7.19 4.94
CA LYS A 427 -25.78 -8.40 5.71
C LYS A 427 -25.41 -9.69 4.98
N ASN A 428 -25.44 -9.67 3.65
CA ASN A 428 -25.19 -10.83 2.79
C ASN A 428 -23.84 -10.74 2.05
N TRP A 429 -22.86 -10.02 2.60
CA TRP A 429 -21.61 -9.74 1.91
C TRP A 429 -20.87 -11.02 1.48
N TYR A 430 -20.88 -12.05 2.33
CA TYR A 430 -20.27 -13.36 2.10
C TYR A 430 -20.99 -14.22 1.04
N LYS A 431 -22.20 -13.84 0.61
CA LYS A 431 -22.96 -14.47 -0.49
C LYS A 431 -22.94 -13.63 -1.78
N GLY A 432 -21.94 -12.76 -1.94
CA GLY A 432 -21.86 -11.84 -3.07
C GLY A 432 -22.87 -10.70 -3.02
N GLY A 433 -23.30 -10.28 -1.81
CA GLY A 433 -24.31 -9.24 -1.62
C GLY A 433 -24.03 -7.93 -2.37
N TYR A 434 -22.76 -7.50 -2.44
CA TYR A 434 -22.37 -6.29 -3.16
C TYR A 434 -22.41 -6.42 -4.69
N VAL A 435 -22.21 -7.63 -5.23
CA VAL A 435 -22.38 -7.88 -6.67
C VAL A 435 -23.87 -7.75 -7.02
N LYS A 436 -24.76 -8.32 -6.19
CA LYS A 436 -26.21 -8.18 -6.34
C LYS A 436 -26.68 -6.73 -6.15
N LEU A 437 -26.04 -5.98 -5.24
CA LEU A 437 -26.34 -4.57 -4.99
C LEU A 437 -26.24 -3.72 -6.25
N TRP A 438 -25.20 -3.93 -7.06
CA TRP A 438 -25.00 -3.18 -8.30
C TRP A 438 -26.20 -3.29 -9.25
N PHE A 439 -26.69 -4.52 -9.47
CA PHE A 439 -27.87 -4.75 -10.30
C PHE A 439 -29.15 -4.20 -9.65
N LYS A 440 -29.29 -4.35 -8.32
CA LYS A 440 -30.43 -3.84 -7.57
C LYS A 440 -30.53 -2.31 -7.62
N CYS A 441 -29.42 -1.59 -7.48
CA CYS A 441 -29.37 -0.13 -7.61
C CYS A 441 -29.81 0.34 -9.00
N LYS A 442 -29.38 -0.36 -10.07
CA LYS A 442 -29.82 -0.04 -11.44
C LYS A 442 -31.33 -0.23 -11.64
N ASN A 443 -31.91 -1.29 -11.04
CA ASN A 443 -33.36 -1.54 -11.12
C ASN A 443 -34.14 -0.49 -10.32
N ILE A 444 -33.73 -0.18 -9.09
CA ILE A 444 -34.35 0.86 -8.25
C ILE A 444 -34.34 2.22 -8.98
N GLN A 445 -33.22 2.59 -9.61
CA GLN A 445 -33.12 3.83 -10.38
C GLN A 445 -34.09 3.85 -11.58
N ARG A 446 -34.32 2.72 -12.26
CA ARG A 446 -35.28 2.62 -13.37
C ARG A 446 -36.72 2.72 -12.88
N GLU A 447 -37.06 2.00 -11.81
CA GLU A 447 -38.40 2.02 -11.21
C GLU A 447 -38.79 3.42 -10.69
N CYS A 448 -37.85 4.13 -10.05
CA CYS A 448 -38.07 5.49 -9.58
C CYS A 448 -38.04 6.56 -10.69
N ARG A 449 -37.54 6.25 -11.88
CA ARG A 449 -37.56 7.16 -13.05
C ARG A 449 -38.84 7.02 -13.88
N ASN A 450 -39.54 5.90 -13.75
CA ASN A 450 -40.77 5.57 -14.49
C ASN A 450 -42.06 5.75 -13.65
N ARG A 451 -41.93 6.25 -12.42
CA ARG A 451 -43.03 6.73 -11.56
C ARG A 451 -42.97 8.24 -11.52
#